data_AF-A0A3R7F2V1-F1
#
_entry.id   AF-A0A3R7F2V1-F1
#
_cell.length_a   1.000
_cell.length_b   1.000
_cell.length_c   1.000
_cell.angle_alpha   90.00
_cell.angle_beta   90.00
_cell.angle_gamma   90.00
#
_symmetry.space_group_name_H-M   'P 1'
#
loop_
_entity.id
_entity.type
_entity.pdbx_description
1 polymer ?
#
loop_
_entity_poly.entity_id
_entity_poly.type
_entity_poly.pdbx_seq_one_letter_code
_entity_poly.pdbx_strand_id
1 'polypeptide(L)' 'MTGGRKILIGTAGMPGAGKDTVKKVVQKLGLPVVVMGDEVRSEAKRKGLAITPENLGEVMLEMRKKEG' A
#
# COMPACT_ATOMS: atom_id res chain seq x y z
N MET A 1 6.44 18.57 -24.18
CA MET A 1 5.50 17.72 -23.40
C MET A 1 5.19 18.43 -22.09
N THR A 2 4.08 19.17 -22.03
CA THR A 2 3.61 19.77 -20.77
C THR A 2 2.99 18.66 -19.93
N GLY A 3 3.80 18.06 -19.04
CA GLY A 3 3.29 17.07 -18.10
C GLY A 3 2.25 17.74 -17.20
N GLY A 4 0.97 17.38 -17.37
CA GLY A 4 -0.10 17.87 -16.51
C GLY A 4 0.18 17.56 -15.04
N ARG A 5 -0.33 18.40 -14.13
CA ARG A 5 -0.19 18.22 -12.68
C ARG A 5 -0.73 16.83 -12.28
N LYS A 6 0.13 15.99 -11.72
CA LYS A 6 -0.26 14.69 -11.15
C LYS A 6 -0.69 14.90 -9.69
N ILE A 7 -1.77 14.22 -9.29
CA ILE A 7 -2.31 14.27 -7.92
C ILE A 7 -2.22 12.86 -7.33
N LEU A 8 -1.69 12.75 -6.12
CA LEU A 8 -1.69 11.54 -5.33
C LEU A 8 -2.64 11.71 -4.14
N ILE A 9 -3.50 10.71 -3.92
CA ILE A 9 -4.46 10.70 -2.81
C ILE A 9 -4.12 9.50 -1.92
N GLY A 10 -3.80 9.76 -0.65
CA GLY A 10 -3.54 8.73 0.35
C GLY A 10 -4.73 8.53 1.28
N THR A 11 -5.15 7.28 1.49
CA THR A 11 -6.20 6.91 2.46
C THR A 11 -5.63 6.06 3.58
N ALA A 12 -5.80 6.48 4.84
CA ALA A 12 -5.29 5.79 6.03
C ALA A 12 -6.38 5.58 7.09
N GLY A 13 -6.16 4.63 8.00
CA GLY A 13 -7.08 4.29 9.09
C GLY A 13 -6.82 2.90 9.67
N MET A 14 -7.48 2.55 10.76
CA MET A 14 -7.36 1.22 11.40
C MET A 14 -7.97 0.09 10.55
N PRO A 15 -7.61 -1.18 10.77
CA PRO A 15 -8.33 -2.32 10.18
C PRO A 15 -9.84 -2.19 10.39
N GLY A 16 -10.64 -2.53 9.38
CA GLY A 16 -12.11 -2.39 9.43
C GLY A 16 -12.66 -0.98 9.19
N ALA A 17 -11.83 0.08 9.12
CA ALA A 17 -12.28 1.46 8.91
C ALA A 17 -12.82 1.80 7.50
N GLY A 18 -13.16 0.80 6.68
CA GLY A 18 -13.81 1.02 5.37
C GLY A 18 -12.89 1.49 4.22
N LYS A 19 -11.57 1.50 4.38
CA LYS A 19 -10.62 1.90 3.32
C LYS A 19 -10.78 1.12 2.02
N ASP A 20 -11.09 -0.17 2.10
CA ASP A 20 -11.29 -1.02 0.92
C ASP A 20 -12.51 -0.60 0.09
N THR A 21 -13.49 0.06 0.70
CA THR A 21 -14.63 0.66 -0.02
C THR A 21 -14.15 1.76 -0.95
N VAL A 22 -13.23 2.61 -0.49
CA VAL A 22 -12.64 3.69 -1.32
C VAL A 22 -11.88 3.08 -2.49
N LYS A 23 -11.01 2.07 -2.24
CA LYS A 23 -10.31 1.32 -3.29
C LYS A 23 -11.27 0.83 -4.37
N LYS A 24 -12.37 0.16 -3.99
CA LYS A 24 -13.35 -0.40 -4.94
C LYS A 24 -13.98 0.68 -5.82
N VAL A 25 -14.31 1.86 -5.25
CA VAL A 25 -14.86 2.99 -6.01
C VAL A 25 -13.81 3.54 -6.99
N VAL A 26 -12.59 3.80 -6.52
CA VAL A 26 -11.50 4.35 -7.36
C VAL A 26 -11.15 3.41 -8.51
N GLN A 27 -11.12 2.10 -8.27
CA GLN A 27 -10.90 1.10 -9.31
C GLN A 27 -12.01 1.11 -10.38
N LYS A 28 -13.28 1.30 -9.99
CA LYS A 28 -14.40 1.44 -10.95
C LYS A 28 -14.30 2.69 -11.81
N LEU A 29 -13.60 3.73 -11.35
CA LEU A 29 -13.30 4.94 -12.13
C LEU A 29 -12.14 4.75 -13.11
N GLY A 30 -11.52 3.55 -13.17
CA GLY A 30 -10.38 3.28 -14.05
C GLY A 30 -9.08 3.94 -13.60
N LEU A 31 -9.01 4.43 -12.37
CA LEU A 31 -7.81 5.06 -11.82
C LEU A 31 -6.87 4.01 -11.22
N PRO A 32 -5.55 4.21 -11.35
CA PRO A 32 -4.57 3.31 -10.74
C PRO A 32 -4.68 3.38 -9.21
N VAL A 33 -4.59 2.21 -8.57
CA VAL A 33 -4.62 2.09 -7.11
C VAL A 33 -3.44 1.25 -6.64
N VAL A 34 -2.69 1.78 -5.68
CA VAL A 34 -1.63 1.07 -4.95
C VAL A 34 -2.14 0.77 -3.54
N VAL A 35 -1.92 -0.45 -3.08
CA VAL A 35 -2.30 -0.89 -1.73
C VAL A 35 -1.03 -1.18 -0.95
N MET A 36 -0.67 -0.30 -0.02
CA MET A 36 0.59 -0.43 0.75
C MET A 36 0.75 -1.78 1.45
N GLY A 37 -0.35 -2.39 1.93
CA GLY A 37 -0.30 -3.72 2.53
C GLY A 37 0.14 -4.81 1.55
N ASP A 38 -0.22 -4.70 0.26
CA ASP A 38 0.20 -5.65 -0.78
C ASP A 38 1.69 -5.47 -1.11
N GLU A 39 2.19 -4.25 -1.09
CA GLU A 39 3.62 -3.96 -1.26
C GLU A 39 4.45 -4.59 -0.13
N VAL A 40 4.02 -4.45 1.12
CA VAL A 40 4.69 -5.08 2.29
C VAL A 40 4.68 -6.61 2.18
N ARG A 41 3.56 -7.20 1.75
CA ARG A 41 3.46 -8.66 1.51
C ARG A 41 4.40 -9.11 0.39
N SER A 42 4.49 -8.34 -0.68
CA SER A 42 5.36 -8.64 -1.83
C SER A 42 6.82 -8.56 -1.43
N GLU A 43 7.19 -7.58 -0.60
CA GLU A 43 8.53 -7.44 -0.05
C GLU A 43 8.91 -8.60 0.87
N ALA A 44 8.01 -9.00 1.77
CA ALA A 44 8.23 -10.16 2.63
C ALA A 44 8.47 -11.44 1.81
N LYS A 45 7.68 -11.66 0.74
CA LYS A 45 7.89 -12.78 -0.20
C LYS A 45 9.24 -12.69 -0.91
N ARG A 46 9.64 -11.51 -1.36
CA ARG A 46 10.95 -11.28 -2.02
C ARG A 46 12.12 -11.65 -1.11
N LYS A 47 11.97 -11.42 0.20
CA LYS A 47 12.96 -11.78 1.23
C LYS A 47 12.88 -13.25 1.69
N GLY A 48 11.93 -14.04 1.18
CA GLY A 48 11.70 -15.42 1.62
C GLY A 48 11.11 -15.54 3.02
N LEU A 49 10.48 -14.48 3.54
CA LEU A 49 9.87 -14.48 4.87
C LEU A 49 8.46 -15.07 4.84
N ALA A 50 8.11 -15.81 5.89
CA ALA A 50 6.74 -16.27 6.08
C ALA A 50 5.78 -15.08 6.29
N ILE A 51 4.57 -15.18 5.76
CA ILE A 51 3.54 -14.14 5.89
C ILE A 51 2.87 -14.25 7.27
N THR A 52 3.54 -13.71 8.29
CA THR A 52 3.03 -13.59 9.65
C THR A 52 2.90 -12.12 10.05
N PRO A 53 2.03 -11.76 11.02
CA PRO A 53 1.91 -10.39 11.50
C PRO A 53 3.24 -9.75 11.94
N GLU A 54 4.10 -10.54 12.58
CA GLU A 54 5.41 -10.11 13.09
C GLU A 54 6.34 -9.74 11.93
N ASN A 55 6.53 -10.67 10.97
CA ASN A 55 7.38 -10.44 9.80
C ASN A 55 6.89 -9.27 8.95
N LEU A 56 5.57 -9.17 8.74
CA LEU A 56 5.00 -8.06 7.97
C LEU A 56 5.18 -6.71 8.70
N GLY A 57 5.05 -6.70 10.02
CA GLY A 57 5.32 -5.52 10.85
C GLY A 57 6.77 -5.07 10.74
N GLU A 58 7.72 -5.99 10.86
CA GLU A 58 9.15 -5.70 10.70
C GLU A 58 9.47 -5.15 9.30
N VAL A 59 8.99 -5.81 8.24
CA VAL A 59 9.19 -5.36 6.87
C VAL A 59 8.60 -3.97 6.65
N MET A 60 7.39 -3.70 7.16
CA MET A 60 6.76 -2.38 7.06
C MET A 60 7.60 -1.29 7.74
N LEU A 61 8.10 -1.56 8.94
CA LEU A 61 8.94 -0.60 9.69
C LEU A 61 10.29 -0.37 8.99
N GLU A 62 10.90 -1.42 8.44
CA GLU A 62 12.13 -1.29 7.66
C GLU A 62 11.94 -0.44 6.40
N MET A 63 10.89 -0.72 5.63
CA MET A 63 10.57 0.06 4.41
C MET A 63 10.37 1.53 4.78
N ARG A 64 9.59 1.81 5.84
CA ARG A 64 9.39 3.18 6.32
C ARG A 64 10.70 3.85 6.74
N LYS A 65 11.63 3.13 7.35
CA LYS A 65 12.94 3.69 7.76
C LYS A 65 13.86 3.98 6.57
N LYS A 66 13.79 3.17 5.51
CA LYS A 66 14.70 3.27 4.35
C LYS A 66 14.17 4.21 3.26
N GLU A 67 12.86 4.25 3.06
CA GLU A 67 12.21 4.88 1.91
C GLU A 67 11.18 5.95 2.31
N GLY A 68 10.77 5.98 3.59
CA GLY A 68 9.68 6.81 4.10
C GLY A 68 10.12 8.01 4.92
#